data_AF-A0A7C9AFB0-F1
#
_entry.id   AF-A0A7C9AFB0-F1
#
_cell.length_a   1.000
_cell.length_b   1.000
_cell.length_c   1.000
_cell.angle_alpha   90.00
_cell.angle_beta   90.00
_cell.angle_gamma   90.00
#
_symmetry.space_group_name_H-M   'P 1'
#
loop_
_entity.id
_entity.type
_entity.pdbx_description
1 polymer ?
#
loop_
_entity_poly.entity_id
_entity_poly.type
_entity_poly.pdbx_seq_one_letter_code
_entity_poly.pdbx_strand_id
1 'polypeptide(L)'
;MEDLTKYAHSPVHLAVLRRDYAALECIIASLPKLARAGEVTTEAESMAAELQAEEFSSMVDRRDVPGRETPLHIAVRLRDPISAEILMSSGADWSLQNENG
;
A
#
# COMPACT_ATOMS: atom_id res chain seq x y z
N MET A 1 -15.53 -17.87 2.96
CA MET A 1 -14.32 -17.43 3.67
C MET A 1 -13.26 -17.19 2.60
N GLU A 2 -12.75 -15.97 2.47
CA GLU A 2 -11.71 -15.68 1.49
C GLU A 2 -10.46 -16.52 1.76
N ASP A 3 -9.86 -17.03 0.71
CA ASP A 3 -8.64 -17.82 0.80
C ASP A 3 -7.43 -16.89 0.99
N LEU A 4 -7.02 -16.71 2.24
CA LEU A 4 -5.90 -15.85 2.63
C LEU A 4 -4.56 -16.27 2.00
N THR A 5 -4.44 -17.53 1.55
CA THR A 5 -3.19 -18.01 0.94
C THR A 5 -2.88 -17.30 -0.37
N LYS A 6 -3.90 -16.76 -1.06
CA LYS A 6 -3.76 -15.95 -2.27
C LYS A 6 -3.08 -14.60 -2.04
N TYR A 7 -2.94 -14.19 -0.78
CA TYR A 7 -2.31 -12.95 -0.36
C TYR A 7 -1.05 -13.20 0.48
N ALA A 8 -0.56 -14.45 0.55
CA ALA A 8 0.56 -14.83 1.42
C ALA A 8 1.84 -14.02 1.18
N HIS A 9 2.05 -13.56 -0.05
CA HIS A 9 3.19 -12.75 -0.48
C HIS A 9 3.00 -11.25 -0.26
N SER A 10 1.83 -10.82 0.21
CA SER A 10 1.56 -9.41 0.51
C SER A 10 1.17 -9.20 1.98
N PRO A 11 2.11 -8.76 2.83
CA PRO A 11 1.82 -8.53 4.25
C PRO A 11 0.77 -7.43 4.45
N VAL A 12 0.73 -6.42 3.58
CA VAL A 12 -0.26 -5.32 3.65
C VAL A 12 -1.67 -5.83 3.40
N HIS A 13 -1.89 -6.65 2.37
CA HIS A 13 -3.20 -7.27 2.11
C HIS A 13 -3.64 -8.14 3.30
N LEU A 14 -2.74 -8.94 3.86
CA LEU A 14 -3.04 -9.80 5.00
C LEU A 14 -3.44 -8.99 6.25
N ALA A 15 -2.75 -7.89 6.52
CA ALA A 15 -3.08 -7.02 7.65
C ALA A 15 -4.49 -6.44 7.50
N VAL A 16 -4.84 -5.94 6.31
CA VAL A 16 -6.18 -5.40 6.00
C VAL A 16 -7.26 -6.50 6.08
N LEU A 17 -7.03 -7.65 5.47
CA LEU A 17 -7.98 -8.78 5.49
C LEU A 17 -8.27 -9.27 6.92
N ARG A 18 -7.28 -9.17 7.81
CA ARG A 18 -7.40 -9.54 9.23
C ARG A 18 -7.89 -8.39 10.12
N ARG A 19 -8.02 -7.17 9.59
CA ARG A 19 -8.24 -5.93 10.36
C ARG A 19 -7.20 -5.75 11.47
N ASP A 20 -5.97 -6.16 11.20
CA ASP A 20 -4.85 -6.02 12.12
C ASP A 20 -4.21 -4.65 11.94
N TYR A 21 -4.81 -3.65 12.59
CA TYR A 21 -4.41 -2.25 12.48
C TYR A 21 -2.99 -2.02 13.00
N ALA A 22 -2.61 -2.69 14.08
CA ALA A 22 -1.28 -2.55 14.66
C ALA A 22 -0.20 -3.11 13.72
N ALA A 23 -0.44 -4.27 13.12
CA ALA A 23 0.46 -4.80 12.10
C ALA A 23 0.53 -3.90 10.87
N LEU A 24 -0.61 -3.37 10.42
CA LEU A 24 -0.67 -2.46 9.27
C LEU A 24 0.15 -1.18 9.51
N GLU A 25 -0.03 -0.52 10.66
CA GLU A 25 0.75 0.65 11.07
C GLU A 25 2.25 0.33 11.17
N CYS A 26 2.60 -0.81 11.75
CA CYS A 26 4.00 -1.23 11.88
C CYS A 26 4.65 -1.47 10.51
N ILE A 27 3.93 -2.11 9.57
CA ILE A 27 4.42 -2.32 8.20
C ILE A 27 4.64 -0.97 7.54
N ILE A 28 3.66 -0.07 7.55
CA ILE A 28 3.76 1.25 6.92
C ILE A 28 4.88 2.08 7.54
N ALA A 29 5.04 2.06 8.86
CA ALA A 29 6.11 2.78 9.55
C ALA A 29 7.51 2.26 9.20
N SER A 30 7.62 1.01 8.73
CA SER A 30 8.89 0.40 8.30
C SER A 30 9.27 0.72 6.85
N LEU A 31 8.35 1.27 6.06
CA LEU A 31 8.60 1.61 4.65
C LEU A 31 9.48 2.86 4.51
N PRO A 32 10.20 2.99 3.38
CA PRO A 32 10.92 4.22 3.08
C PRO A 32 9.96 5.41 3.03
N LYS A 33 10.41 6.55 3.56
CA LYS A 33 9.63 7.79 3.52
C LYS A 33 9.78 8.43 2.15
N LEU A 34 8.66 8.71 1.50
CA LEU A 34 8.64 9.42 0.23
C LEU A 34 9.16 10.86 0.41
N ALA A 35 10.06 11.27 -0.48
CA ALA A 35 10.60 12.63 -0.50
C ALA A 35 9.48 13.65 -0.77
N ARG A 36 9.51 14.79 -0.07
CA ARG A 36 8.53 15.86 -0.29
C ARG A 36 8.94 16.75 -1.45
N ALA A 37 7.95 17.41 -2.05
CA ALA A 37 8.20 18.41 -3.07
C ALA A 37 9.17 19.49 -2.56
N GLY A 38 10.26 19.71 -3.29
CA GLY A 38 11.31 20.66 -2.94
C GLY A 38 12.45 20.11 -2.07
N GLU A 39 12.38 18.86 -1.60
CA GLU A 39 13.49 18.20 -0.89
C GLU A 39 14.52 17.59 -1.86
N VAL A 40 14.09 17.28 -3.08
CA VAL A 40 14.96 16.77 -4.15
C VAL A 40 15.51 17.95 -4.94
N THR A 41 16.82 18.19 -4.84
CA THR A 41 17.50 19.32 -5.50
C THR A 41 18.61 18.87 -6.45
N THR A 42 19.03 17.62 -6.36
CA THR A 42 20.07 17.01 -7.20
C THR A 42 19.55 15.78 -7.95
N GLU A 43 20.24 15.41 -9.02
CA GLU A 43 19.94 14.20 -9.80
C GLU A 43 20.05 12.94 -8.93
N ALA A 44 21.08 12.85 -8.08
CA ALA A 44 21.28 11.71 -7.18
C ALA A 44 20.13 11.55 -6.16
N GLU A 45 19.63 12.65 -5.60
CA GLU A 45 18.46 12.64 -4.71
C GLU A 45 17.18 12.21 -5.46
N SER A 46 17.04 12.61 -6.73
CA SER A 46 15.90 12.22 -7.55
C SER A 46 15.89 10.71 -7.79
N MET A 47 17.03 10.13 -8.12
CA MET A 47 17.17 8.68 -8.29
C MET A 47 16.87 7.93 -7.00
N ALA A 48 17.35 8.43 -5.86
CA ALA A 48 17.08 7.81 -4.56
C ALA A 48 15.58 7.88 -4.20
N ALA A 49 14.93 9.02 -4.45
CA ALA A 49 13.50 9.20 -4.21
C ALA A 49 12.64 8.29 -5.11
N GLU A 50 13.05 8.08 -6.36
CA GLU A 50 12.38 7.14 -7.28
C GLU A 50 12.46 5.70 -6.78
N LEU A 51 13.64 5.25 -6.33
CA LEU A 51 13.80 3.91 -5.75
C LEU A 51 12.95 3.72 -4.48
N GLN A 52 12.89 4.73 -3.62
CA GLN A 52 12.04 4.71 -2.43
C GLN A 52 10.55 4.67 -2.78
N ALA A 53 10.13 5.40 -3.81
CA ALA A 53 8.74 5.40 -4.28
C ALA A 53 8.35 4.05 -4.89
N GLU A 54 9.24 3.44 -5.69
CA GLU A 54 9.03 2.10 -6.24
C GLU A 54 8.94 1.05 -5.12
N GLU A 55 9.84 1.09 -4.13
CA GLU A 55 9.79 0.16 -2.98
C GLU A 55 8.49 0.30 -2.19
N PHE A 56 8.06 1.54 -1.90
CA PHE A 56 6.79 1.81 -1.24
C PHE A 56 5.60 1.29 -2.05
N SER A 57 5.52 1.63 -3.34
CA SER A 57 4.42 1.26 -4.22
C SER A 57 4.34 -0.26 -4.42
N SER A 58 5.49 -0.94 -4.51
CA SER A 58 5.54 -2.41 -4.65
C SER A 58 4.90 -3.17 -3.48
N MET A 59 4.76 -2.52 -2.32
CA MET A 59 4.11 -3.07 -1.12
C MET A 59 2.67 -2.57 -0.95
N VAL A 60 2.46 -1.25 -0.99
CA VAL A 60 1.19 -0.61 -0.63
C VAL A 60 0.20 -0.57 -1.79
N ASP A 61 0.68 -0.47 -3.02
CA ASP A 61 -0.13 -0.43 -4.24
C ASP A 61 -0.04 -1.74 -5.05
N ARG A 62 0.39 -2.80 -4.36
CA ARG A 62 0.55 -4.12 -4.95
C ARG A 62 -0.78 -4.63 -5.52
N ARG A 63 -0.73 -5.20 -6.73
CA ARG A 63 -1.93 -5.69 -7.46
C ARG A 63 -1.76 -7.07 -8.10
N ASP A 64 -0.70 -7.81 -7.76
CA ASP A 64 -0.50 -9.19 -8.23
C ASP A 64 -1.30 -10.20 -7.37
N VAL A 65 -2.57 -9.88 -7.16
CA VAL A 65 -3.53 -10.64 -6.35
C VAL A 65 -4.82 -10.81 -7.16
N PRO A 66 -5.71 -11.74 -6.79
CA PRO A 66 -6.98 -11.93 -7.51
C PRO A 66 -7.78 -10.63 -7.60
N GLY A 67 -8.38 -10.36 -8.77
CA GLY A 67 -9.16 -9.14 -8.96
C GLY A 67 -8.32 -7.89 -9.14
N ARG A 68 -6.98 -7.99 -9.07
CA ARG A 68 -6.04 -6.87 -9.17
C ARG A 68 -6.35 -5.77 -8.15
N GLU A 69 -6.93 -6.16 -7.02
CA GLU A 69 -7.29 -5.30 -5.89
C GLU A 69 -6.02 -4.83 -5.19
N THR A 70 -5.95 -3.53 -4.85
CA THR A 70 -4.95 -3.03 -3.90
C THR A 70 -5.44 -3.29 -2.46
N PRO A 71 -4.57 -3.17 -1.43
CA PRO A 71 -5.01 -3.20 -0.04
C PRO A 71 -6.13 -2.19 0.25
N LEU A 72 -6.12 -1.04 -0.42
CA LEU A 72 -7.16 -0.02 -0.26
C LEU A 72 -8.52 -0.48 -0.82
N HIS A 73 -8.54 -1.18 -1.96
CA HIS A 73 -9.77 -1.79 -2.48
C HIS A 73 -10.36 -2.79 -1.48
N ILE A 74 -9.52 -3.63 -0.87
CA ILE A 74 -9.97 -4.58 0.15
C ILE A 74 -10.53 -3.85 1.36
N ALA A 75 -9.86 -2.81 1.86
CA ALA A 75 -10.36 -2.01 2.98
C ALA A 75 -11.75 -1.43 2.71
N VAL A 76 -11.96 -0.86 1.51
CA VAL A 76 -13.26 -0.32 1.08
C VAL A 76 -14.31 -1.43 0.97
N ARG A 77 -13.98 -2.56 0.33
CA ARG A 77 -14.88 -3.71 0.17
C ARG A 77 -15.30 -4.31 1.50
N LEU A 78 -14.39 -4.36 2.48
CA LEU A 78 -14.65 -4.81 3.85
C LEU A 78 -15.36 -3.75 4.70
N ARG A 79 -15.61 -2.54 4.18
CA ARG A 79 -16.14 -1.39 4.95
C ARG A 79 -15.30 -1.13 6.20
N ASP A 80 -13.98 -1.11 6.04
CA ASP A 80 -13.02 -0.92 7.12
C ASP A 80 -12.38 0.48 7.03
N PRO A 81 -13.03 1.52 7.60
CA PRO A 81 -12.56 2.88 7.45
C PRO A 81 -11.20 3.12 8.12
N ILE A 82 -10.86 2.36 9.16
CA ILE A 82 -9.58 2.49 9.88
C ILE A 82 -8.43 2.06 8.97
N SER A 83 -8.52 0.87 8.36
CA SER A 83 -7.51 0.41 7.39
C SER A 83 -7.41 1.35 6.19
N ALA A 84 -8.55 1.85 5.69
CA ALA A 84 -8.57 2.80 4.58
C ALA A 84 -7.86 4.12 4.93
N GLU A 85 -8.13 4.68 6.12
CA GLU A 85 -7.49 5.90 6.61
C GLU A 85 -5.98 5.72 6.78
N ILE A 86 -5.54 4.60 7.36
CA ILE A 86 -4.11 4.28 7.51
C ILE A 86 -3.42 4.23 6.14
N LEU A 87 -4.00 3.52 5.16
CA LEU A 87 -3.45 3.41 3.81
C LEU A 87 -3.42 4.77 3.08
N MET A 88 -4.53 5.52 3.11
CA MET A 88 -4.61 6.84 2.45
C MET A 88 -3.63 7.83 3.08
N SER A 89 -3.47 7.82 4.40
CA SER A 89 -2.51 8.69 5.10
C SER A 89 -1.06 8.32 4.81
N SER A 90 -0.78 7.06 4.44
CA SER A 90 0.56 6.62 4.04
C SER A 90 0.96 7.05 2.63
N GLY A 91 0.00 7.52 1.81
CA GLY A 91 0.22 7.88 0.41
C GLY A 91 -0.10 6.77 -0.59
N ALA A 92 -0.93 5.79 -0.20
CA ALA A 92 -1.45 4.80 -1.14
C ALA A 92 -2.17 5.47 -2.32
N ASP A 93 -1.94 4.96 -3.53
CA ASP A 93 -2.54 5.52 -4.74
C ASP A 93 -4.00 5.08 -4.88
N TRP A 94 -4.91 5.98 -4.52
CA TRP A 94 -6.35 5.78 -4.60
C TRP A 94 -6.89 5.80 -6.03
N SER A 95 -6.11 6.26 -7.00
CA SER A 95 -6.52 6.33 -8.42
C SER A 95 -6.37 5.00 -9.15
N LEU A 96 -5.66 4.04 -8.57
CA LEU A 96 -5.45 2.74 -9.18
C LEU A 96 -6.76 1.97 -9.31
N GLN A 97 -7.03 1.51 -10.52
CA GLN A 97 -8.17 0.65 -10.82
C GLN A 97 -7.83 -0.83 -10.60
N ASN A 98 -8.85 -1.59 -10.18
CA ASN A 98 -8.81 -3.05 -10.12
C ASN A 98 -9.28 -3.65 -11.47
N GLU A 99 -9.56 -4.95 -11.54
CA GLU A 99 -10.01 -5.59 -12.79
C GLU A 99 -11.35 -5.08 -13.34
N ASN A 100 -12.15 -4.37 -12.54
CA ASN A 100 -13.47 -3.89 -12.92
C ASN A 100 -13.48 -2.42 -13.41
N GLY A 101 -12.31 -1.78 -13.51
CA GLY A 101 -12.18 -0.35 -13.82
C GLY A 101 -12.30 0.52 -12.58
#